data_AF-A0AAD8THN8-F1
#
_entry.id   AF-A0AAD8THN8-F1
#
_cell.length_a   1.000
_cell.length_b   1.000
_cell.length_c   1.000
_cell.angle_alpha   90.00
_cell.angle_beta   90.00
_cell.angle_gamma   90.00
#
_symmetry.space_group_name_H-M   'P 1'
#
loop_
_entity.id
_entity.type
_entity.pdbx_description
1 polymer ?
#
loop_
_entity_poly.entity_id
_entity_poly.type
_entity_poly.pdbx_seq_one_letter_code
_entity_poly.pdbx_strand_id
1 'polypeptide(L)'
;MLLFHEAADMWLLSLDQRGGHMVARQFCNDTGKRNIRPVALFNNVLPNLLESPETEMIDDPSWAIFMEDDEDDIAWKMDKAFCPLDPAEVNPCLEYVEHIILPWLGKFEVVREEKDGGNKTFLSMEEFTFDYQSGALHPSDVKHALERSLNMVLQPIRDHFRDNAGAKKLVEAMEKYYSYFR
;
A
#
# COMPACT_ATOMS: atom_id res chain seq x y z
N MET A 1 12.67 -18.84 -20.27
CA MET A 1 14.11 -18.54 -20.03
C MET A 1 14.34 -17.02 -20.10
N LEU A 2 13.56 -16.23 -19.34
CA LEU A 2 13.69 -14.76 -19.24
C LEU A 2 14.25 -14.34 -17.87
N LEU A 3 13.90 -15.08 -16.82
CA LEU A 3 14.32 -14.82 -15.43
C LEU A 3 15.83 -14.86 -15.17
N PHE A 4 16.63 -15.48 -16.05
CA PHE A 4 18.09 -15.58 -15.88
C PHE A 4 18.87 -14.69 -16.85
N HIS A 5 18.19 -13.81 -17.59
CA HIS A 5 18.85 -12.95 -18.58
C HIS A 5 19.62 -11.81 -17.92
N GLU A 6 19.09 -11.25 -16.84
CA GLU A 6 19.78 -10.31 -15.98
C GLU A 6 20.41 -11.09 -14.82
N ALA A 7 21.74 -11.09 -14.75
CA ALA A 7 22.52 -11.82 -13.74
C ALA A 7 22.43 -11.11 -12.37
N ALA A 8 21.22 -10.98 -11.82
CA ALA A 8 20.99 -10.40 -10.51
C ALA A 8 21.32 -11.42 -9.41
N ASP A 9 22.15 -11.01 -8.45
CA ASP A 9 22.50 -11.82 -7.28
C ASP A 9 21.32 -11.96 -6.30
N MET A 10 20.52 -10.91 -6.19
CA MET A 10 19.37 -10.80 -5.28
C MET A 10 18.12 -10.33 -6.01
N TRP A 11 17.00 -11.01 -5.77
CA TRP A 11 15.68 -10.63 -6.25
C TRP A 11 14.90 -10.01 -5.10
N LEU A 12 14.44 -8.78 -5.28
CA LEU A 12 13.52 -8.10 -4.36
C LEU A 12 12.13 -8.17 -4.97
N LEU A 13 11.23 -8.93 -4.34
CA LEU A 13 9.92 -9.26 -4.91
C LEU A 13 8.84 -9.22 -3.83
N SER A 14 7.60 -9.01 -4.23
CA SER A 14 6.46 -9.19 -3.34
C SER A 14 6.22 -10.69 -3.06
N LEU A 15 5.65 -11.00 -1.87
CA LEU A 15 5.46 -12.38 -1.41
C LEU A 15 4.59 -13.25 -2.34
N ASP A 16 3.64 -12.64 -3.06
CA ASP A 16 2.79 -13.28 -4.09
C ASP A 16 3.61 -13.82 -5.28
N GLN A 17 4.78 -13.24 -5.57
CA GLN A 17 5.67 -13.68 -6.65
C GLN A 17 6.60 -14.84 -6.23
N ARG A 18 6.48 -15.34 -5.00
CA ARG A 18 7.29 -16.46 -4.47
C ARG A 18 7.20 -17.71 -5.34
N GLY A 19 6.03 -17.99 -5.92
CA GLY A 19 5.84 -19.16 -6.79
C GLY A 19 6.82 -19.15 -7.98
N GLY A 20 6.96 -18.00 -8.65
CA GLY A 20 7.89 -17.84 -9.76
C GLY A 20 9.35 -18.04 -9.35
N HIS A 21 9.74 -17.54 -8.18
CA HIS A 21 11.07 -17.75 -7.62
C HIS A 21 11.36 -19.22 -7.29
N MET A 22 10.38 -19.94 -6.73
CA MET A 22 10.53 -21.37 -6.45
C MET A 22 10.77 -22.18 -7.73
N VAL A 23 10.05 -21.87 -8.80
CA VAL A 23 10.27 -22.48 -10.13
C VAL A 23 11.67 -22.17 -10.65
N ALA A 24 12.14 -20.92 -10.53
CA ALA A 24 13.50 -20.55 -10.93
C ALA A 24 14.57 -21.34 -10.15
N ARG A 25 14.41 -21.49 -8.82
CA ARG A 25 15.34 -22.29 -8.01
C ARG A 25 15.34 -23.76 -8.39
N GLN A 26 14.18 -24.33 -8.70
CA GLN A 26 14.07 -25.72 -9.14
C GLN A 26 14.83 -25.92 -10.46
N PHE A 27 14.65 -25.02 -11.42
CA PHE A 27 15.39 -25.04 -12.68
C PHE A 27 16.91 -25.00 -12.49
N CYS A 28 17.43 -24.17 -11.59
CA CYS A 28 18.88 -24.13 -11.27
C CYS A 28 19.39 -25.46 -10.72
N ASN A 29 18.58 -26.15 -9.91
CA ASN A 29 18.93 -27.45 -9.36
C ASN A 29 18.98 -28.52 -10.46
N ASP A 30 17.95 -28.56 -11.32
CA ASP A 30 17.80 -29.57 -12.37
C ASP A 30 18.85 -29.43 -13.49
N THR A 31 19.29 -28.20 -13.75
CA THR A 31 20.29 -27.91 -14.80
C THR A 31 21.72 -27.83 -14.29
N GLY A 32 21.96 -28.06 -12.99
CA GLY A 32 23.28 -27.93 -12.37
C GLY A 32 23.83 -26.50 -12.30
N LYS A 33 23.02 -25.50 -12.68
CA LYS A 33 23.38 -24.07 -12.70
C LYS A 33 23.24 -23.43 -11.32
N ARG A 34 23.91 -23.99 -10.32
CA ARG A 34 23.83 -23.51 -8.92
C ARG A 34 24.43 -22.11 -8.72
N ASN A 35 25.39 -21.74 -9.56
CA ASN A 35 26.12 -20.46 -9.46
C ASN A 35 25.24 -19.25 -9.81
N ILE A 36 24.09 -19.46 -10.45
CA ILE A 36 23.13 -18.42 -10.83
C ILE A 36 21.81 -18.56 -10.07
N ARG A 37 21.81 -19.30 -8.96
CA ARG A 37 20.61 -19.53 -8.16
C ARG A 37 20.30 -18.26 -7.36
N PRO A 38 19.21 -17.53 -7.66
CA PRO A 38 18.96 -16.24 -7.03
C PRO A 38 18.58 -16.41 -5.56
N VAL A 39 19.15 -15.54 -4.73
CA VAL A 39 18.61 -15.25 -3.40
C VAL A 39 17.41 -14.34 -3.61
N ALA A 40 16.27 -14.60 -2.97
CA ALA A 40 15.14 -13.67 -2.99
C ALA A 40 14.84 -13.20 -1.57
N LEU A 41 14.58 -11.90 -1.46
CA LEU A 41 13.97 -11.28 -0.28
C LEU A 41 12.56 -10.87 -0.68
N PHE A 42 11.59 -11.29 0.13
CA PHE A 42 10.19 -11.00 -0.12
C PHE A 42 9.69 -9.93 0.83
N ASN A 43 9.08 -8.88 0.31
CA ASN A 43 8.28 -7.95 1.12
C ASN A 43 6.84 -8.46 1.25
N ASN A 44 6.19 -8.09 2.35
CA ASN A 44 4.77 -8.34 2.54
C ASN A 44 3.95 -7.63 1.45
N VAL A 45 2.80 -8.21 1.14
CA VAL A 45 1.81 -7.62 0.25
C VAL A 45 0.84 -6.85 1.13
N LEU A 46 0.63 -5.57 0.82
CA LEU A 46 -0.39 -4.79 1.51
C LEU A 46 -1.77 -5.40 1.25
N PRO A 47 -2.63 -5.46 2.27
CA PRO A 47 -3.99 -5.97 2.09
C PRO A 47 -4.82 -5.08 1.17
N ASN A 48 -5.91 -5.64 0.68
CA ASN A 48 -6.95 -4.89 -0.01
C ASN A 48 -7.58 -3.87 0.96
N LEU A 49 -7.91 -2.68 0.48
CA LEU A 49 -8.60 -1.69 1.30
C LEU A 49 -10.03 -2.13 1.64
N LEU A 50 -10.68 -2.95 0.82
CA LEU A 50 -12.06 -3.38 1.03
C LEU A 50 -12.12 -4.70 1.82
N GLU A 51 -13.24 -4.92 2.52
CA GLU A 51 -13.44 -6.08 3.41
C GLU A 51 -13.48 -7.40 2.64
N SER A 52 -14.12 -7.42 1.47
CA SER A 52 -14.40 -8.67 0.74
C SER A 52 -14.01 -8.59 -0.74
N PRO A 53 -12.71 -8.57 -1.10
CA PRO A 53 -12.26 -8.41 -2.47
C PRO A 53 -12.89 -9.37 -3.49
N GLU A 54 -13.18 -10.62 -3.09
CA GLU A 54 -13.75 -11.64 -4.00
C GLU A 54 -15.22 -11.40 -4.34
N THR A 55 -15.98 -10.75 -3.46
CA THR A 55 -17.40 -10.44 -3.68
C THR A 55 -17.58 -9.00 -4.13
N GLU A 56 -16.67 -8.11 -3.70
CA GLU A 56 -16.71 -6.69 -3.97
C GLU A 56 -15.93 -6.31 -5.24
N MET A 57 -15.13 -7.19 -5.88
CA MET A 57 -14.36 -6.75 -7.05
C MET A 57 -13.94 -7.72 -8.15
N ILE A 58 -14.32 -7.31 -9.37
CA ILE A 58 -13.39 -7.18 -10.50
C ILE A 58 -13.15 -5.68 -10.88
N ASP A 59 -14.08 -4.73 -10.58
CA ASP A 59 -14.05 -3.38 -11.19
C ASP A 59 -14.08 -2.12 -10.28
N ASP A 60 -14.26 -2.20 -8.94
CA ASP A 60 -14.29 -1.00 -8.07
C ASP A 60 -12.88 -0.44 -7.79
N PRO A 61 -12.44 0.72 -8.28
CA PRO A 61 -11.06 1.19 -8.07
C PRO A 61 -10.66 1.48 -6.62
N SER A 62 -11.57 1.40 -5.64
CA SER A 62 -11.30 1.70 -4.23
C SER A 62 -10.58 0.60 -3.44
N TRP A 63 -10.27 -0.55 -4.05
CA TRP A 63 -9.46 -1.59 -3.41
C TRP A 63 -8.02 -1.22 -3.08
N ALA A 64 -7.48 -0.20 -3.73
CA ALA A 64 -6.10 0.23 -3.55
C ALA A 64 -5.96 1.73 -3.77
N ILE A 65 -4.94 2.31 -3.14
CA ILE A 65 -4.46 3.66 -3.46
C ILE A 65 -3.50 3.55 -4.64
N PHE A 66 -3.79 4.28 -5.71
CA PHE A 66 -2.91 4.41 -6.87
C PHE A 66 -1.97 5.61 -6.69
N MET A 67 -0.86 5.60 -7.43
CA MET A 67 0.19 6.60 -7.27
C MET A 67 -0.22 7.97 -7.83
N GLU A 68 -1.18 7.97 -8.74
CA GLU A 68 -1.76 9.12 -9.41
C GLU A 68 -3.05 9.64 -8.75
N ASP A 69 -3.59 8.94 -7.73
CA ASP A 69 -4.82 9.35 -7.04
C ASP A 69 -4.69 10.79 -6.52
N ASP A 70 -5.68 11.63 -6.80
CA ASP A 70 -5.75 12.98 -6.25
C ASP A 70 -6.28 13.00 -4.80
N GLU A 71 -6.46 14.19 -4.23
CA GLU A 71 -6.94 14.31 -2.84
C GLU A 71 -8.37 13.78 -2.67
N ASP A 72 -9.23 14.00 -3.67
CA ASP A 72 -10.63 13.56 -3.65
C ASP A 72 -10.74 12.05 -3.81
N ASP A 73 -9.91 11.45 -4.68
CA ASP A 73 -9.80 10.00 -4.84
C ASP A 73 -9.40 9.33 -3.52
N ILE A 74 -8.38 9.85 -2.83
CA ILE A 74 -7.94 9.29 -1.55
C ILE A 74 -9.03 9.43 -0.49
N ALA A 75 -9.67 10.58 -0.38
CA ALA A 75 -10.77 10.79 0.57
C ALA A 75 -11.91 9.77 0.33
N TRP A 76 -12.30 9.57 -0.93
CA TRP A 76 -13.32 8.60 -1.31
C TRP A 76 -12.93 7.15 -0.98
N LYS A 77 -11.67 6.78 -1.23
CA LYS A 77 -11.16 5.43 -0.90
C LYS A 77 -11.04 5.20 0.60
N MET A 78 -10.64 6.21 1.37
CA MET A 78 -10.57 6.13 2.83
C MET A 78 -11.96 6.00 3.47
N ASP A 79 -12.98 6.65 2.92
CA ASP A 79 -14.37 6.48 3.36
C ASP A 79 -14.79 5.00 3.26
N LYS A 80 -14.49 4.35 2.13
CA LYS A 80 -14.78 2.93 1.88
C LYS A 80 -13.86 1.94 2.58
N ALA A 81 -12.65 2.34 2.96
CA ALA A 81 -11.65 1.43 3.49
C ALA A 81 -12.17 0.66 4.71
N PHE A 82 -11.90 -0.63 4.77
CA PHE A 82 -12.21 -1.47 5.89
C PHE A 82 -11.31 -1.09 7.08
N CYS A 83 -11.90 -0.84 8.24
CA CYS A 83 -11.17 -0.45 9.44
C CYS A 83 -11.84 -1.05 10.68
N PRO A 84 -11.77 -2.39 10.83
CA PRO A 84 -12.44 -3.10 11.91
C PRO A 84 -11.78 -2.80 13.27
N LEU A 85 -12.59 -2.90 14.33
CA LEU A 85 -12.12 -2.88 15.73
C LEU A 85 -11.72 -4.27 16.22
N ASP A 86 -12.14 -5.34 15.54
CA ASP A 86 -11.80 -6.71 15.93
C ASP A 86 -10.33 -7.02 15.59
N PRO A 87 -9.47 -7.31 16.58
CA PRO A 87 -8.08 -7.68 16.33
C PRO A 87 -7.90 -9.03 15.63
N ALA A 88 -8.96 -9.85 15.49
CA ALA A 88 -8.92 -11.09 14.72
C ALA A 88 -8.94 -10.85 13.19
N GLU A 89 -9.35 -9.67 12.76
CA GLU A 89 -9.45 -9.29 11.35
C GLU A 89 -8.23 -8.48 10.90
N VAL A 90 -7.87 -8.62 9.62
CA VAL A 90 -6.78 -7.84 9.03
C VAL A 90 -7.32 -6.44 8.73
N ASN A 91 -6.78 -5.43 9.42
CA ASN A 91 -7.18 -4.04 9.23
C ASN A 91 -6.24 -3.34 8.24
N PRO A 92 -6.67 -3.06 7.00
CA PRO A 92 -5.79 -2.45 5.99
C PRO A 92 -5.33 -1.05 6.36
N CYS A 93 -6.10 -0.29 7.15
CA CYS A 93 -5.68 1.03 7.60
C CYS A 93 -4.46 0.94 8.53
N LEU A 94 -4.44 -0.02 9.45
CA LEU A 94 -3.30 -0.25 10.35
C LEU A 94 -2.05 -0.71 9.59
N GLU A 95 -2.22 -1.59 8.59
CA GLU A 95 -1.14 -2.08 7.74
C GLU A 95 -0.49 -0.95 6.93
N TYR A 96 -1.30 0.00 6.41
CA TYR A 96 -0.77 1.18 5.73
C TYR A 96 -0.01 2.11 6.70
N VAL A 97 -0.49 2.27 7.94
CA VAL A 97 0.23 3.04 8.96
C VAL A 97 1.58 2.40 9.27
N GLU A 98 1.63 1.08 9.47
CA GLU A 98 2.84 0.33 9.81
C GLU A 98 3.87 0.31 8.68
N HIS A 99 3.43 0.03 7.45
CA HIS A 99 4.33 -0.30 6.35
C HIS A 99 4.60 0.87 5.41
N ILE A 100 3.78 1.92 5.43
CA ILE A 100 3.98 3.12 4.59
C ILE A 100 4.22 4.33 5.47
N ILE A 101 3.26 4.71 6.32
CA ILE A 101 3.26 6.03 6.95
C ILE A 101 4.39 6.18 7.96
N LEU A 102 4.53 5.24 8.90
CA LEU A 102 5.59 5.30 9.92
C LEU A 102 7.00 5.21 9.30
N PRO A 103 7.30 4.29 8.36
CA PRO A 103 8.61 4.26 7.71
C PRO A 103 8.94 5.50 6.90
N TRP A 104 7.95 6.13 6.26
CA TRP A 104 8.17 7.27 5.36
C TRP A 104 8.21 8.61 6.09
N LEU A 105 7.26 8.86 7.00
CA LEU A 105 7.13 10.13 7.74
C LEU A 105 7.79 10.10 9.12
N GLY A 106 8.11 8.92 9.64
CA GLY A 106 8.68 8.73 10.99
C GLY A 106 7.67 8.94 12.13
N LYS A 107 6.41 9.27 11.80
CA LYS A 107 5.33 9.52 12.75
C LYS A 107 3.96 9.38 12.08
N PHE A 108 2.94 9.13 12.88
CA PHE A 108 1.53 9.17 12.47
C PHE A 108 0.78 10.20 13.32
N GLU A 109 0.18 11.21 12.70
CA GLU A 109 -0.47 12.33 13.40
C GLU A 109 -1.98 12.30 13.24
N VAL A 110 -2.68 12.14 14.35
CA VAL A 110 -4.14 12.22 14.43
C VAL A 110 -4.53 13.59 14.96
N VAL A 111 -5.23 14.37 14.14
CA VAL A 111 -5.73 15.71 14.47
C VAL A 111 -7.25 15.65 14.59
N ARG A 112 -7.75 15.90 15.81
CA ARG A 112 -9.16 15.81 16.21
C ARG A 112 -9.47 16.80 17.33
N GLU A 113 -10.75 17.09 17.54
CA GLU A 113 -11.20 18.06 18.54
C GLU A 113 -10.84 17.63 19.97
N GLU A 114 -10.68 18.60 20.88
CA GLU A 114 -10.35 18.35 22.30
C GLU A 114 -11.36 17.42 22.99
N LYS A 115 -12.65 17.55 22.64
CA LYS A 115 -13.73 16.70 23.15
C LYS A 115 -13.59 15.23 22.74
N ASP A 116 -12.87 14.96 21.65
CA ASP A 116 -12.66 13.63 21.07
C ASP A 116 -11.24 13.10 21.40
N GLY A 117 -10.55 13.71 22.36
CA GLY A 117 -9.23 13.30 22.85
C GLY A 117 -8.05 14.13 22.33
N GLY A 118 -8.32 15.17 21.54
CA GLY A 118 -7.31 16.12 21.06
C GLY A 118 -6.29 15.52 20.09
N ASN A 119 -5.37 16.37 19.63
CA ASN A 119 -4.31 15.96 18.71
C ASN A 119 -3.33 15.00 19.38
N LYS A 120 -2.95 13.94 18.67
CA LYS A 120 -1.96 12.96 19.15
C LYS A 120 -1.03 12.54 18.03
N THR A 121 0.25 12.38 18.37
CA THR A 121 1.29 11.87 17.47
C THR A 121 1.76 10.53 17.98
N PHE A 122 1.80 9.53 17.09
CA PHE A 122 2.30 8.19 17.36
C PHE A 122 3.65 8.01 16.67
N LEU A 123 4.64 7.47 17.40
CA LEU A 123 5.98 7.20 16.85
C LEU A 123 6.24 5.71 16.63
N SER A 124 5.37 4.83 17.14
CA SER A 124 5.46 3.39 16.95
C SER A 124 4.06 2.76 16.79
N MET A 125 4.02 1.59 16.17
CA MET A 125 2.79 0.79 16.08
C MET A 125 2.29 0.35 17.46
N GLU A 126 3.17 0.18 18.44
CA GLU A 126 2.79 -0.23 19.80
C GLU A 126 1.93 0.82 20.48
N GLU A 127 2.31 2.10 20.40
CA GLU A 127 1.53 3.21 20.95
C GLU A 127 0.20 3.38 20.22
N PHE A 128 0.24 3.27 18.88
CA PHE A 128 -0.93 3.42 18.03
C PHE A 128 -1.96 2.31 18.23
N THR A 129 -1.52 1.05 18.23
CA THR A 129 -2.41 -0.11 18.42
C THR A 129 -2.99 -0.17 19.82
N PHE A 130 -2.25 0.25 20.86
CA PHE A 130 -2.77 0.34 22.22
C PHE A 130 -3.97 1.30 22.31
N ASP A 131 -3.85 2.49 21.74
CA ASP A 131 -4.92 3.48 21.71
C ASP A 131 -6.12 3.02 20.87
N TYR A 132 -5.86 2.38 19.73
CA TYR A 132 -6.90 1.85 18.85
C TYR A 132 -7.69 0.72 19.53
N GLN A 133 -6.99 -0.27 20.12
CA GLN A 133 -7.61 -1.42 20.79
C GLN A 133 -8.32 -1.07 22.09
N SER A 134 -7.85 -0.03 22.80
CA SER A 134 -8.53 0.47 24.00
C SER A 134 -9.79 1.28 23.70
N GLY A 135 -10.02 1.62 22.42
CA GLY A 135 -11.11 2.49 21.98
C GLY A 135 -10.87 3.97 22.22
N ALA A 136 -9.68 4.36 22.67
CA ALA A 136 -9.28 5.77 22.81
C ALA A 136 -9.08 6.46 21.44
N LEU A 137 -8.85 5.68 20.39
CA LEU A 137 -8.74 6.13 19.01
C LEU A 137 -9.81 5.46 18.15
N HIS A 138 -10.70 6.28 17.57
CA HIS A 138 -11.83 5.79 16.78
C HIS A 138 -11.40 5.50 15.32
N PRO A 139 -11.98 4.49 14.64
CA PRO A 139 -11.66 4.18 13.24
C PRO A 139 -11.79 5.36 12.27
N SER A 140 -12.76 6.25 12.48
CA SER A 140 -12.89 7.47 11.67
C SER A 140 -11.70 8.42 11.81
N ASP A 141 -11.14 8.53 13.02
CA ASP A 141 -9.97 9.37 13.27
C ASP A 141 -8.73 8.80 12.58
N VAL A 142 -8.59 7.46 12.62
CA VAL A 142 -7.54 6.74 11.89
C VAL A 142 -7.65 6.99 10.39
N LYS A 143 -8.83 6.84 9.80
CA LYS A 143 -9.06 7.06 8.37
C LYS A 143 -8.72 8.48 7.94
N HIS A 144 -9.20 9.50 8.67
CA HIS A 144 -8.88 10.90 8.34
C HIS A 144 -7.39 11.22 8.51
N ALA A 145 -6.74 10.66 9.52
CA ALA A 145 -5.30 10.84 9.72
C ALA A 145 -4.48 10.13 8.62
N LEU A 146 -4.93 8.94 8.19
CA LEU A 146 -4.32 8.18 7.10
C LEU A 146 -4.48 8.90 5.76
N GLU A 147 -5.67 9.42 5.46
CA GLU A 147 -5.95 10.26 4.29
C GLU A 147 -4.95 11.43 4.19
N ARG A 148 -4.81 12.21 5.26
CA ARG A 148 -3.86 13.33 5.32
C ARG A 148 -2.42 12.88 5.11
N SER A 149 -2.03 11.78 5.75
CA SER A 149 -0.66 11.25 5.67
C SER A 149 -0.35 10.74 4.25
N LEU A 150 -1.30 10.05 3.61
CA LEU A 150 -1.18 9.59 2.22
C LEU A 150 -1.06 10.76 1.24
N ASN A 151 -1.88 11.81 1.42
CA ASN A 151 -1.77 13.03 0.62
C ASN A 151 -0.36 13.65 0.73
N MET A 152 0.24 13.68 1.93
CA MET A 152 1.63 14.15 2.09
C MET A 152 2.65 13.25 1.39
N VAL A 153 2.49 11.93 1.48
CA VAL A 153 3.39 10.95 0.85
C VAL A 153 3.32 11.03 -0.68
N LEU A 154 2.12 11.22 -1.23
CA LEU A 154 1.87 11.24 -2.68
C LEU A 154 2.08 12.61 -3.33
N GLN A 155 2.16 13.69 -2.55
CA GLN A 155 2.33 15.04 -3.08
C GLN A 155 3.52 15.18 -4.07
N PRO A 156 4.73 14.65 -3.79
CA PRO A 156 5.85 14.76 -4.73
C PRO A 156 5.59 14.06 -6.07
N ILE A 157 4.78 13.00 -6.07
CA ILE A 157 4.42 12.25 -7.28
C ILE A 157 3.41 13.04 -8.11
N ARG A 158 2.39 13.61 -7.46
CA ARG A 158 1.42 14.50 -8.11
C ARG A 158 2.10 15.71 -8.74
N ASP A 159 3.03 16.33 -8.00
CA ASP A 159 3.83 17.44 -8.51
C ASP A 159 4.64 17.03 -9.75
N HIS A 160 5.25 15.83 -9.73
CA HIS A 160 5.97 15.30 -10.88
C HIS A 160 5.08 15.12 -12.11
N PHE A 161 3.90 14.51 -11.97
CA PHE A 161 2.97 14.32 -13.08
C PHE A 161 2.37 15.62 -13.61
N ARG A 162 2.20 16.63 -12.75
CA ARG A 162 1.73 17.96 -13.16
C ARG A 162 2.79 18.74 -13.94
N ASP A 163 4.02 18.76 -13.42
CA ASP A 163 5.07 19.68 -13.88
C ASP A 163 5.94 19.07 -15.00
N ASN A 164 5.88 17.75 -15.19
CA ASN A 164 6.58 17.05 -16.28
C ASN A 164 5.62 16.71 -17.43
N ALA A 165 5.78 17.39 -18.58
CA ALA A 165 4.93 17.19 -19.75
C ALA A 165 4.97 15.77 -20.34
N GLY A 166 6.07 15.03 -20.17
CA GLY A 166 6.18 13.64 -20.60
C GLY A 166 5.40 12.70 -19.68
N ALA A 167 5.57 12.87 -18.37
CA ALA A 167 4.85 12.09 -17.36
C ALA A 167 3.33 12.34 -17.44
N LYS A 168 2.93 13.61 -17.61
CA LYS A 168 1.53 13.99 -17.81
C LYS A 168 0.87 13.24 -18.97
N LYS A 169 1.52 13.22 -20.14
CA LYS A 169 1.03 12.50 -21.32
C LYS A 169 0.88 10.99 -21.09
N LEU A 170 1.73 10.42 -20.23
CA LEU A 170 1.65 9.00 -19.88
C LEU A 170 0.40 8.70 -19.06
N VAL A 171 0.11 9.52 -18.04
CA VAL A 171 -1.11 9.38 -17.22
C VAL A 171 -2.36 9.55 -18.08
N GLU A 172 -2.43 10.59 -18.91
CA GLU A 172 -3.55 10.81 -19.85
C GLU A 172 -3.77 9.60 -20.78
N ALA A 173 -2.68 8.96 -21.24
CA ALA A 173 -2.77 7.75 -22.06
C ALA A 173 -3.26 6.53 -21.27
N MET A 174 -2.84 6.39 -20.01
CA MET A 174 -3.31 5.32 -19.12
C MET A 174 -4.78 5.48 -18.78
N GLU A 175 -5.24 6.67 -18.41
CA GLU A 175 -6.65 6.97 -18.13
C GLU A 175 -7.53 6.66 -19.35
N LYS A 176 -7.08 7.06 -20.54
CA LYS A 176 -7.78 6.75 -21.78
C LYS A 176 -7.86 5.25 -22.02
N TYR A 177 -6.79 4.50 -21.75
CA TYR A 177 -6.80 3.04 -21.83
C TYR A 177 -7.80 2.44 -20.85
N TYR A 178 -7.77 2.82 -19.57
CA TYR A 178 -8.71 2.30 -18.57
C TYR A 178 -10.17 2.63 -18.87
N SER A 179 -10.45 3.83 -19.39
CA SER A 179 -11.81 4.22 -19.82
C SER A 179 -12.37 3.38 -20.97
N TYR A 180 -11.52 2.68 -21.72
CA TYR A 180 -11.94 1.78 -22.81
C TYR A 180 -12.38 0.40 -22.31
N PHE A 181 -11.93 0.00 -21.11
CA PHE A 181 -12.21 -1.33 -20.52
C PHE A 181 -13.19 -1.28 -19.34
N ARG A 182 -13.59 -0.08 -18.89
CA ARG A 182 -14.77 0.14 -18.04
C ARG A 182 -16.01 0.38 -18.89
#